data_AF-A0A2P2KTA1-F1
#
_entry.id   AF-A0A2P2KTA1-F1
#
_cell.length_a   1.000
_cell.length_b   1.000
_cell.length_c   1.000
_cell.angle_alpha   90.00
_cell.angle_beta   90.00
_cell.angle_gamma   90.00
#
_symmetry.space_group_name_H-M   'P 1'
#
loop_
_entity.id
_entity.type
_entity.pdbx_description
1 polymer ?
#
loop_
_entity_poly.entity_id
_entity_poly.type
_entity_poly.pdbx_seq_one_letter_code
_entity_poly.pdbx_strand_id
1 'polypeptide(L)'
;MPNMPFLYAMDFIEVLMKKHASGTYKEMIIYIEACESGSIFEGIMPRDLNIYVTTASNAQENSFGTYCPGMDPAPPPEYITCLGDLYSVAWMEDRSVCFYI
;
A
#
# COMPACT_ATOMS: atom_id res chain seq x y z
N MET A 1 11.96 -5.37 -1.90
CA MET A 1 11.93 -6.77 -1.43
C MET A 1 13.09 -6.99 -0.47
N PRO A 2 12.94 -7.77 0.62
CA PRO A 2 14.04 -8.02 1.56
C PRO A 2 15.18 -8.84 0.92
N ASN A 3 14.90 -9.55 -0.18
CA ASN A 3 15.88 -10.25 -1.01
C ASN A 3 15.77 -9.76 -2.46
N MET A 4 16.88 -9.84 -3.20
CA MET A 4 16.92 -9.53 -4.63
C MET A 4 16.33 -10.67 -5.49
N PRO A 5 15.77 -10.36 -6.67
CA PRO A 5 15.58 -9.02 -7.24
C PRO A 5 14.41 -8.24 -6.59
N PHE A 6 14.38 -6.93 -6.80
CA PHE A 6 13.21 -6.12 -6.46
C PHE A 6 12.04 -6.39 -7.41
N LEU A 7 10.83 -6.13 -6.95
CA LEU A 7 9.60 -6.23 -7.75
C LEU A 7 9.42 -4.93 -8.53
N TYR A 8 9.47 -5.00 -9.86
CA TYR A 8 9.18 -3.86 -10.72
C TYR A 8 7.68 -3.78 -11.04
N ALA A 9 7.21 -2.56 -11.30
CA ALA A 9 5.81 -2.27 -11.62
C ALA A 9 5.27 -3.10 -12.79
N MET A 10 6.06 -3.22 -13.86
CA MET A 10 5.69 -3.99 -15.05
C MET A 10 5.48 -5.47 -14.74
N ASP A 11 6.39 -6.08 -13.96
CA ASP A 11 6.28 -7.49 -13.56
C ASP A 11 5.02 -7.72 -12.71
N PHE A 12 4.73 -6.79 -11.79
CA PHE A 12 3.55 -6.87 -10.94
C PHE A 12 2.25 -6.77 -11.77
N ILE A 13 2.15 -5.80 -12.66
CA ILE A 13 0.98 -5.61 -13.53
C ILE A 13 0.79 -6.80 -14.47
N GLU A 14 1.86 -7.37 -15.02
CA GLU A 14 1.78 -8.57 -15.86
C GLU A 14 1.12 -9.73 -15.11
N VAL A 15 1.46 -9.92 -13.83
CA VAL A 15 0.82 -10.93 -12.98
C VAL A 15 -0.65 -10.61 -12.73
N LEU A 16 -1.02 -9.34 -12.51
CA LEU A 16 -2.43 -8.94 -12.35
C LEU A 16 -3.24 -9.21 -13.63
N MET A 17 -2.66 -8.95 -14.80
CA MET A 17 -3.28 -9.27 -16.09
C MET A 17 -3.47 -10.77 -16.28
N LYS A 18 -2.44 -11.58 -15.97
CA LYS A 18 -2.55 -13.06 -15.98
C LYS A 18 -3.63 -13.55 -15.01
N LYS A 19 -3.70 -12.96 -13.82
CA LYS A 19 -4.71 -13.28 -12.81
C LYS A 19 -6.12 -12.93 -13.31
N HIS A 20 -6.29 -11.79 -13.97
CA HIS A 20 -7.57 -11.41 -14.58
C HIS A 20 -7.97 -12.38 -15.70
N ALA A 21 -7.05 -12.70 -16.61
CA ALA A 21 -7.28 -13.63 -17.71
C ALA A 21 -7.69 -15.04 -17.23
N SER A 22 -7.26 -15.44 -16.03
CA SER A 22 -7.67 -16.72 -15.43
C SER A 22 -9.12 -16.73 -14.93
N GLY A 23 -9.79 -15.59 -14.80
CA GLY A 23 -11.18 -15.50 -14.32
C GLY A 23 -11.40 -15.96 -12.89
N THR A 24 -10.35 -15.95 -12.04
CA THR A 24 -10.37 -16.55 -10.69
C THR A 24 -10.63 -15.54 -9.57
N TYR A 25 -11.14 -14.35 -9.87
CA TYR A 25 -11.70 -13.40 -8.90
C TYR A 25 -12.84 -12.62 -9.55
N LYS A 26 -13.76 -12.11 -8.73
CA LYS A 26 -14.82 -11.19 -9.19
C LYS A 26 -14.31 -9.75 -9.23
N GLU A 27 -13.85 -9.28 -8.07
CA GLU A 27 -13.28 -7.94 -7.85
C GLU A 27 -12.07 -8.09 -6.90
N MET A 28 -11.07 -7.24 -7.05
CA MET A 28 -9.87 -7.22 -6.21
C MET A 28 -9.58 -5.81 -5.73
N ILE A 29 -9.17 -5.67 -4.46
CA ILE A 29 -8.73 -4.39 -3.88
C ILE A 29 -7.26 -4.54 -3.49
N ILE A 30 -6.44 -3.56 -3.85
CA ILE A 30 -5.01 -3.52 -3.53
C ILE A 30 -4.70 -2.18 -2.84
N TYR A 31 -4.13 -2.27 -1.63
CA TYR A 31 -3.63 -1.13 -0.86
C TYR A 31 -2.10 -1.20 -0.84
N ILE A 32 -1.41 -0.16 -1.32
CA ILE A 32 0.05 -0.14 -1.40
C ILE A 32 0.62 0.99 -0.55
N GLU A 33 1.39 0.59 0.46
CA GLU A 33 2.26 1.46 1.25
C GLU A 33 3.68 1.41 0.71
N ALA A 34 4.13 2.50 0.07
CA ALA A 34 5.51 2.74 -0.32
C ALA A 34 5.67 4.21 -0.78
N CYS A 35 6.91 4.71 -0.72
CA CYS A 35 7.28 5.91 -1.45
C CYS A 35 7.07 5.73 -2.95
N GLU A 36 6.67 6.81 -3.61
CA GLU A 36 6.33 6.85 -5.04
C GLU A 36 5.36 5.75 -5.48
N SER A 37 4.50 5.26 -4.59
CA SER A 37 3.66 4.07 -4.83
C SER A 37 2.68 4.25 -6.00
N GLY A 38 2.27 5.49 -6.29
CA GLY A 38 1.49 5.81 -7.49
C GLY A 38 2.20 5.43 -8.80
N SER A 39 3.53 5.48 -8.83
CA SER A 39 4.34 5.14 -10.03
C SER A 39 4.22 3.68 -10.45
N ILE A 40 3.75 2.80 -9.56
CA ILE A 40 3.53 1.40 -9.84
C ILE A 40 2.38 1.21 -10.84
N PHE A 41 1.41 2.13 -10.87
CA PHE A 41 0.17 1.97 -11.64
C PHE A 41 -0.09 3.10 -12.64
N GLU A 42 0.40 4.31 -12.36
CA GLU A 42 0.15 5.50 -13.17
C GLU A 42 0.63 5.32 -14.62
N GLY A 43 -0.29 5.44 -15.57
CA GLY A 43 0.00 5.28 -17.00
C GLY A 43 0.25 3.85 -17.48
N ILE A 44 0.25 2.85 -16.58
CA ILE A 44 0.59 1.46 -16.92
C ILE A 44 -0.60 0.51 -16.67
N MET A 45 -1.41 0.73 -15.62
CA MET A 45 -2.47 -0.21 -15.24
C MET A 45 -3.71 -0.12 -16.16
N PRO A 46 -4.14 -1.23 -16.79
CA PRO A 46 -5.39 -1.28 -17.54
C PRO A 46 -6.61 -1.07 -16.64
N ARG A 47 -7.67 -0.45 -17.18
CA ARG A 47 -8.87 -0.08 -16.41
C ARG A 47 -9.93 -1.18 -16.32
N ASP A 48 -9.82 -2.22 -17.14
CA ASP A 48 -10.82 -3.27 -17.34
C ASP A 48 -10.53 -4.56 -16.55
N LEU A 49 -9.70 -4.48 -15.50
CA LEU A 49 -9.31 -5.66 -14.72
C LEU A 49 -10.24 -5.97 -13.53
N ASN A 50 -11.25 -5.13 -13.20
CA ASN A 50 -12.00 -5.23 -11.93
C ASN A 50 -11.08 -5.19 -10.68
N ILE A 51 -10.01 -4.40 -10.76
CA ILE A 51 -9.09 -4.17 -9.65
C ILE A 51 -9.17 -2.69 -9.25
N TYR A 52 -9.46 -2.43 -7.98
CA TYR A 52 -9.40 -1.09 -7.40
C TYR A 52 -8.13 -0.95 -6.57
N VAL A 53 -7.37 0.11 -6.80
CA VAL A 53 -6.09 0.34 -6.15
C VAL A 53 -6.10 1.67 -5.42
N THR A 54 -5.56 1.67 -4.21
CA THR A 54 -5.17 2.92 -3.53
C THR A 54 -3.71 2.83 -3.12
N THR A 55 -3.02 3.96 -3.21
CA THR A 55 -1.59 4.08 -2.93
C THR A 55 -1.39 5.11 -1.83
N ALA A 56 -0.39 4.90 -0.98
CA ALA A 56 -0.03 5.83 0.09
C ALA A 56 0.43 7.19 -0.43
N SER A 57 0.95 7.21 -1.66
CA SER A 57 1.59 8.36 -2.26
C SER A 57 1.36 8.39 -3.78
N ASN A 58 1.50 9.55 -4.40
CA ASN A 58 1.55 9.73 -5.85
C ASN A 58 2.88 9.22 -6.45
N ALA A 59 3.08 9.35 -7.76
CA ALA A 59 4.26 8.80 -8.43
C ALA A 59 5.60 9.50 -8.12
N GLN A 60 5.59 10.63 -7.40
CA GLN A 60 6.76 11.49 -7.16
C GLN A 60 6.91 11.91 -5.68
N GLU A 61 6.06 11.41 -4.78
CA GLU A 61 6.09 11.77 -3.37
C GLU A 61 6.40 10.57 -2.46
N ASN A 62 7.09 10.86 -1.37
CA ASN A 62 7.40 9.87 -0.33
C ASN A 62 6.14 9.52 0.46
N SER A 63 6.07 8.29 0.96
CA SER A 63 5.19 7.95 2.07
C SER A 63 5.89 8.20 3.40
N PHE A 64 5.14 8.14 4.51
CA PHE A 64 5.62 8.56 5.82
C PHE A 64 5.31 7.54 6.90
N GLY A 65 6.31 7.30 7.75
CA GLY A 65 6.12 6.63 9.03
C GLY A 65 5.26 7.46 9.98
N THR A 66 4.60 6.80 10.92
CA THR A 66 3.85 7.41 12.02
C THR A 66 4.15 6.70 13.33
N TYR A 67 3.74 7.29 14.45
CA TYR A 67 4.05 6.79 15.79
C TYR A 67 5.55 6.62 15.98
N CYS A 68 6.30 7.64 15.59
CA CYS A 68 7.77 7.65 15.64
C CYS A 68 8.29 8.40 16.89
N PRO A 69 9.48 8.05 17.40
CA PRO A 69 10.12 8.80 18.48
C PRO A 69 10.27 10.29 18.11
N GLY A 70 9.77 11.18 18.96
CA GLY A 70 9.80 12.63 18.72
C GLY A 70 8.63 13.20 17.91
N MET A 71 7.67 12.37 17.49
CA MET A 71 6.39 12.80 16.93
C MET A 71 5.27 12.73 17.98
N ASP A 72 4.15 13.40 17.74
CA ASP A 72 2.93 13.25 18.56
C ASP A 72 1.82 12.64 17.69
N PRO A 73 1.24 11.48 18.08
CA PRO A 73 1.57 10.68 19.26
C PRO A 73 2.86 9.85 19.09
N ALA A 74 3.67 9.81 20.16
CA ALA A 74 4.92 9.07 20.22
C ALA A 74 4.70 7.60 20.63
N PRO A 75 5.60 6.67 20.25
CA PRO A 75 5.59 5.33 20.79
C PRO A 75 6.10 5.30 22.25
N PRO A 76 5.90 4.20 23.00
CA PRO A 76 6.50 4.03 24.31
C PRO A 76 8.04 4.21 24.27
N PRO A 77 8.67 4.77 25.33
CA PRO A 77 10.07 5.20 25.30
C PRO A 77 11.10 4.10 24.97
N GLU A 78 10.76 2.83 25.16
CA GLU A 78 11.60 1.69 24.82
C GLU A 78 11.77 1.46 23.31
N TYR A 79 10.88 2.03 22.48
CA TYR A 79 10.94 1.91 21.03
C TYR A 79 11.75 3.06 20.43
N ILE A 80 12.80 2.69 19.69
CA ILE A 80 13.68 3.63 18.97
C ILE A 80 13.36 3.70 17.47
N THR A 81 12.16 3.29 17.07
CA THR A 81 11.69 3.20 15.67
C THR A 81 10.20 3.59 15.59
N CYS A 82 9.72 3.92 14.39
CA CYS A 82 8.29 4.09 14.13
C CYS A 82 7.53 2.77 14.32
N LEU A 83 6.29 2.84 14.83
CA LEU A 83 5.43 1.67 15.01
C LEU A 83 4.51 1.37 13.83
N GLY A 84 4.37 2.31 12.89
CA GLY A 84 3.58 2.10 11.69
C GLY A 84 3.87 3.12 10.60
N ASP A 85 3.10 3.01 9.52
CA ASP A 85 3.13 3.94 8.38
C ASP A 85 1.78 4.65 8.29
N LEU A 86 1.79 5.94 7.98
CA LEU A 86 0.63 6.82 8.11
C LEU A 86 -0.57 6.33 7.30
N TYR A 87 -0.36 5.98 6.03
CA TYR A 87 -1.43 5.44 5.19
C TYR A 87 -1.90 4.08 5.70
N SER A 88 -0.97 3.22 6.08
CA SER A 88 -1.29 1.88 6.58
C SER A 88 -2.14 1.90 7.86
N VAL A 89 -1.73 2.67 8.88
CA VAL A 89 -2.51 2.75 10.13
C VAL A 89 -3.84 3.43 9.90
N ALA A 90 -3.93 4.41 9.00
CA ALA A 90 -5.17 5.14 8.74
C ALA A 90 -6.31 4.22 8.31
N TRP A 91 -6.08 3.33 7.32
CA TRP A 91 -7.14 2.43 6.88
C TRP A 91 -7.39 1.30 7.89
N MET A 92 -6.36 0.82 8.61
CA MET A 92 -6.53 -0.23 9.61
C MET A 92 -7.34 0.25 10.81
N GLU A 93 -7.03 1.44 11.33
CA GLU A 93 -7.69 2.04 12.48
C GLU A 93 -9.12 2.46 12.14
N ASP A 94 -9.36 3.07 10.96
CA ASP A 94 -10.72 3.38 10.47
C ASP A 94 -11.62 2.12 10.45
N ARG A 95 -11.08 0.99 10.00
CA ARG A 95 -11.81 -0.28 9.97
C ARG A 95 -12.00 -0.90 11.34
N SER A 96 -11.05 -0.69 12.26
CA SER A 96 -11.20 -1.14 13.65
C SER A 96 -12.35 -0.44 14.36
N VAL A 97 -12.61 0.85 14.07
CA VAL A 97 -13.73 1.60 14.64
C VAL A 97 -15.07 1.03 14.16
N CYS A 98 -15.16 0.58 12.91
CA CYS A 98 -16.36 -0.07 12.38
C CYS A 98 -16.68 -1.44 13.01
N PHE A 99 -15.72 -2.14 13.64
CA PHE A 99 -16.00 -3.41 14.32
C PHE A 99 -16.59 -3.24 15.73
N TYR A 100 -16.63 -2.02 16.27
CA TYR A 100 -17.18 -1.72 17.60
C TYR A 100 -18.58 -1.09 17.57
N ILE A 101 -19.25 -1.07 16.41
CA ILE A 101 -20.65 -0.62 16.22
C ILE A 101 -21.43 -1.76 15.58
#